data_AF-A0AAE3XN27-F1
#
_entry.id   AF-A0AAE3XN27-F1
#
_cell.length_a   1.000
_cell.length_b   1.000
_cell.length_c   1.000
_cell.angle_alpha   90.00
_cell.angle_beta   90.00
_cell.angle_gamma   90.00
#
_symmetry.space_group_name_H-M   'P 1'
#
loop_
_entity.id
_entity.type
_entity.pdbx_description
1 polymer ?
#
loop_
_entity_poly.entity_id
_entity_poly.type
_entity_poly.pdbx_seq_one_letter_code
_entity_poly.pdbx_strand_id
1 'polypeptide(L)'
;MAYSTNSNQNNSFNSFFKANMNQWDKLNSTYCWKIYQVGNHRVLSGYSKGKNISERVDKDTLLQAKIEMLYKKGYFIDKQVGKRSALDRIEFFYNKIGDLGEPFLTMYYDHYELSPSEIDNRNLINFLERFTALRSGEDVQNLVKKSRKSTEDLLSLSKHRFLDENQLHKHCLYLLDSLHIPKGRIEDFYRKYRAKYFKEIDNKSTVKEVEVPKDELAQKVSRMKNRYLQKLGKDHVQLYIKDIKAQGNMFMKATLERFEKGIYSDKFDRSLYATFLIERYGSNDDKQMLRAFKSQ
;
A
#
# COMPACT_ATOMS: atom_id res chain seq x y z
N MET A 1 41.06 -19.94 52.11
CA MET A 1 39.94 -20.23 51.19
C MET A 1 39.61 -18.96 50.45
N ALA A 2 39.90 -18.91 49.14
CA ALA A 2 39.69 -17.72 48.31
C ALA A 2 38.33 -17.81 47.61
N TYR A 3 37.49 -16.79 47.75
CA TYR A 3 36.22 -16.68 47.05
C TYR A 3 36.47 -16.14 45.64
N SER A 4 36.24 -17.00 44.64
CA SER A 4 36.21 -16.65 43.22
C SER A 4 34.98 -15.79 42.94
N THR A 5 35.21 -14.52 42.59
CA THR A 5 34.15 -13.59 42.15
C THR A 5 33.82 -13.85 40.69
N ASN A 6 32.60 -14.33 40.48
CA ASN A 6 32.05 -14.69 39.18
C ASN A 6 31.69 -13.42 38.39
N SER A 7 32.65 -12.85 37.66
CA SER A 7 32.54 -11.58 36.92
C SER A 7 32.03 -11.71 35.47
N ASN A 8 31.67 -12.91 35.01
CA ASN A 8 31.43 -13.16 33.59
C ASN A 8 29.97 -13.05 33.09
N GLN A 9 28.98 -12.72 33.93
CA GLN A 9 27.59 -12.58 33.48
C GLN A 9 27.14 -11.13 33.16
N ASN A 10 27.95 -10.11 33.49
CA ASN A 10 27.59 -8.71 33.22
C ASN A 10 27.95 -8.23 31.80
N ASN A 11 28.73 -9.00 31.02
CA ASN A 11 29.21 -8.55 29.71
C ASN A 11 28.26 -8.84 28.53
N SER A 12 27.40 -9.87 28.60
CA SER A 12 26.48 -10.17 27.48
C SER A 12 25.21 -9.31 27.48
N PHE A 13 24.78 -8.82 28.64
CA PHE A 13 23.61 -7.93 28.73
C PHE A 13 23.97 -6.49 28.32
N ASN A 14 25.15 -6.00 28.68
CA ASN A 14 25.63 -4.67 28.30
C ASN A 14 25.87 -4.51 26.78
N SER A 15 26.19 -5.59 26.06
CA SER A 15 26.33 -5.55 24.59
C SER A 15 24.97 -5.39 23.88
N PHE A 16 23.91 -6.00 24.41
CA PHE A 16 22.53 -5.81 23.94
C PHE A 16 22.03 -4.37 24.15
N PHE A 17 22.48 -3.71 25.22
CA PHE A 17 22.13 -2.31 25.53
C PHE A 17 22.91 -1.30 24.65
N LYS A 18 24.20 -1.54 24.38
CA LYS A 18 24.98 -0.68 23.45
C LYS A 18 24.51 -0.79 22.00
N ALA A 19 24.04 -1.96 21.56
CA ALA A 19 23.52 -2.14 20.21
C ALA A 19 22.19 -1.39 19.96
N ASN A 20 21.33 -1.24 20.98
CA ASN A 20 20.01 -0.60 20.83
C ASN A 20 20.05 0.94 20.90
N MET A 21 21.10 1.55 21.45
CA MET A 21 21.22 3.02 21.46
C MET A 21 21.32 3.64 20.06
N ASN A 22 21.71 2.86 19.05
CA ASN A 22 21.85 3.30 17.66
C ASN A 22 20.61 3.05 16.78
N GLN A 23 19.54 2.44 17.31
CA GLN A 23 18.36 2.09 16.50
C GLN A 23 17.34 3.24 16.38
N TRP A 24 17.39 4.23 17.26
CA TRP A 24 16.36 5.26 17.36
C TRP A 24 16.87 6.62 16.87
N ASP A 25 16.03 7.34 16.13
CA ASP A 25 16.27 8.72 15.73
C ASP A 25 15.76 9.65 16.83
N LYS A 26 16.62 9.92 17.81
CA LYS A 26 16.27 10.73 18.99
C LYS A 26 15.93 12.17 18.65
N LEU A 27 16.56 12.73 17.60
CA LEU A 27 16.40 14.15 17.26
C LEU A 27 15.08 14.41 16.53
N ASN A 28 14.65 13.46 15.68
CA ASN A 28 13.46 13.66 14.84
C ASN A 28 12.26 12.80 15.25
N SER A 29 12.28 12.19 16.44
CA SER A 29 11.11 11.49 16.96
C SER A 29 10.05 12.47 17.41
N THR A 30 8.77 12.17 17.16
CA THR A 30 7.65 12.97 17.72
C THR A 30 7.48 12.73 19.22
N TYR A 31 7.56 11.47 19.64
CA TYR A 31 7.34 11.04 21.00
C TYR A 31 8.57 10.32 21.55
N CYS A 32 8.80 10.49 22.85
CA CYS A 32 9.66 9.59 23.61
C CYS A 32 8.93 9.13 24.88
N TRP A 33 9.37 8.00 25.43
CA TRP A 33 8.82 7.49 26.68
C TRP A 33 9.91 6.98 27.60
N LYS A 34 9.63 7.02 28.89
CA LYS A 34 10.48 6.49 29.96
C LYS A 34 9.70 5.43 30.73
N ILE A 35 10.32 4.27 30.93
CA ILE A 35 9.75 3.15 31.68
C ILE A 35 10.50 3.07 32.99
N TYR A 36 9.78 3.21 34.09
CA TYR A 36 10.27 3.11 35.46
C TYR A 36 9.88 1.75 36.02
N GLN A 37 10.83 1.09 36.68
CA GLN A 37 10.63 -0.24 37.25
C GLN A 37 10.82 -0.19 38.76
N VAL A 38 9.96 -0.90 39.50
CA VAL A 38 10.02 -0.97 40.96
C VAL A 38 11.35 -1.59 41.42
N GLY A 39 11.98 -0.94 42.40
CA GLY A 39 13.20 -1.42 43.04
C GLY A 39 14.48 -1.34 42.17
N ASN A 40 14.39 -0.78 40.96
CA ASN A 40 15.52 -0.62 40.08
C ASN A 40 15.63 0.85 39.65
N HIS A 41 16.74 1.53 39.96
CA HIS A 41 16.98 2.91 39.50
C HIS A 41 17.26 3.00 37.99
N ARG A 42 17.01 1.93 37.24
CA ARG A 42 17.23 1.88 35.79
C ARG A 42 15.97 2.33 35.07
N VAL A 43 16.10 3.43 34.34
CA VAL A 43 15.06 3.96 33.46
C VAL A 43 15.32 3.49 32.03
N LEU A 44 14.35 2.82 31.41
CA LEU A 44 14.43 2.49 30.00
C LEU A 44 13.78 3.60 29.18
N SER A 45 14.52 4.17 28.24
CA SER A 45 13.99 5.18 27.31
C SER A 45 13.69 4.58 25.94
N GLY A 46 12.59 4.98 25.31
CA GLY A 46 12.29 4.68 23.91
C GLY A 46 11.80 5.90 23.14
N TYR A 47 11.80 5.78 21.82
CA TYR A 47 11.47 6.87 20.89
C TYR A 47 10.56 6.36 19.77
N SER A 48 9.70 7.23 19.23
CA SER A 48 8.74 6.83 18.21
C SER A 48 9.36 6.54 16.84
N LYS A 49 10.49 7.18 16.49
CA LYS A 49 11.17 7.04 15.20
C LYS A 49 12.40 6.13 15.25
N GLY A 50 12.43 5.12 14.38
CA GLY A 50 13.64 4.36 14.10
C GLY A 50 14.60 5.14 13.21
N LYS A 51 15.90 4.90 13.35
CA LYS A 51 16.94 5.51 12.51
C LYS A 51 16.67 5.18 11.03
N ASN A 52 16.73 6.19 10.16
CA ASN A 52 16.45 6.08 8.72
C ASN A 52 15.03 5.62 8.34
N ILE A 53 14.06 5.68 9.26
CA ILE A 53 12.66 5.34 8.99
C ILE A 53 11.80 6.59 9.16
N SER A 54 10.96 6.87 8.18
CA SER A 54 9.96 7.94 8.29
C SER A 54 8.90 7.57 9.33
N GLU A 55 8.54 8.51 10.19
CA GLU A 55 7.42 8.31 11.11
C GLU A 55 6.07 8.31 10.38
N ARG A 56 5.06 7.78 11.04
CA ARG A 56 3.68 7.91 10.58
C ARG A 56 3.27 9.39 10.60
N VAL A 57 2.49 9.77 9.58
CA VAL A 57 1.93 11.12 9.43
C VAL A 57 0.93 11.40 10.56
N ASP A 58 0.05 10.44 10.83
CA ASP A 58 -0.93 10.50 11.90
C ASP A 58 -0.27 10.19 13.25
N LYS A 59 -0.19 11.22 14.10
CA LYS A 59 0.51 11.20 15.39
C LYS A 59 -0.28 10.44 16.46
N ASP A 60 -1.61 10.54 16.46
CA ASP A 60 -2.47 9.79 17.38
C ASP A 60 -2.31 8.28 17.13
N THR A 61 -2.41 7.86 15.87
CA THR A 61 -2.20 6.44 15.51
C THR A 61 -0.77 5.99 15.84
N LEU A 62 0.22 6.87 15.72
CA LEU A 62 1.60 6.55 16.08
C LEU A 62 1.72 6.26 17.58
N LEU A 63 1.18 7.13 18.44
CA LEU A 63 1.19 6.96 19.89
C LEU A 63 0.48 5.67 20.31
N GLN A 64 -0.74 5.45 19.81
CA GLN A 64 -1.53 4.25 20.11
C GLN A 64 -0.78 2.97 19.75
N ALA A 65 -0.11 2.93 18.60
CA ALA A 65 0.70 1.78 18.18
C ALA A 65 1.92 1.54 19.09
N LYS A 66 2.50 2.60 19.69
CA LYS A 66 3.61 2.44 20.64
C LYS A 66 3.12 1.93 22.00
N ILE A 67 1.98 2.41 22.48
CA ILE A 67 1.35 1.90 23.71
C ILE A 67 0.97 0.42 23.53
N GLU A 68 0.35 0.05 22.41
CA GLU A 68 0.04 -1.34 22.07
C GLU A 68 1.30 -2.22 22.02
N MET A 69 2.39 -1.73 21.41
CA MET A 69 3.67 -2.45 21.40
C MET A 69 4.20 -2.69 22.82
N LEU A 70 4.15 -1.70 23.69
CA LEU A 70 4.60 -1.83 25.09
C LEU A 70 3.75 -2.84 25.86
N TYR A 71 2.44 -2.84 25.63
CA TYR A 71 1.51 -3.85 26.15
C TYR A 71 1.85 -5.26 25.68
N LYS A 72 2.01 -5.48 24.37
CA LYS A 72 2.40 -6.79 23.81
C LYS A 72 3.77 -7.25 24.31
N LYS A 73 4.66 -6.34 24.66
CA LYS A 73 5.97 -6.64 25.27
C LYS A 73 5.89 -6.97 26.76
N GLY A 74 4.70 -6.89 27.35
CA GLY A 74 4.43 -7.25 28.74
C GLY A 74 4.79 -6.16 29.75
N TYR A 75 4.94 -4.90 29.34
CA TYR A 75 5.26 -3.82 30.29
C TYR A 75 4.10 -3.47 31.22
N PHE A 76 2.86 -3.82 30.87
CA PHE A 76 1.64 -3.48 31.63
C PHE A 76 0.99 -4.71 32.30
N ILE A 77 1.74 -5.79 32.54
CA ILE A 77 1.24 -7.03 33.14
C ILE A 77 1.72 -7.08 34.61
N ASP A 78 0.79 -7.33 35.54
CA ASP A 78 1.05 -7.44 37.00
C ASP A 78 2.05 -8.55 37.32
N LYS A 79 1.90 -9.65 36.58
CA LYS A 79 2.55 -10.91 36.89
C LYS A 79 3.99 -10.86 36.40
N GLN A 80 4.91 -10.98 37.34
CA GLN A 80 6.31 -11.29 37.09
C GLN A 80 6.42 -12.60 36.30
N VAL A 81 6.46 -12.50 34.97
CA VAL A 81 6.86 -13.62 34.12
C VAL A 81 8.35 -13.44 33.81
N GLY A 82 9.20 -13.98 34.69
CA GLY A 82 10.66 -14.03 34.53
C GLY A 82 11.47 -12.95 35.26
N LYS A 83 12.69 -12.66 34.79
CA LYS A 83 13.69 -11.75 35.41
C LYS A 83 13.37 -10.24 35.35
N ARG A 84 12.12 -9.84 35.09
CA ARG A 84 11.77 -8.42 34.92
C ARG A 84 11.18 -7.85 36.21
N SER A 85 11.76 -6.75 36.67
CA SER A 85 11.20 -5.93 37.76
C SER A 85 9.78 -5.47 37.40
N ALA A 86 8.90 -5.42 38.40
CA ALA A 86 7.54 -4.91 38.25
C ALA A 86 7.56 -3.48 37.69
N LEU A 87 6.55 -3.14 36.87
CA LEU A 87 6.41 -1.78 36.35
C LEU A 87 5.98 -0.85 37.49
N ASP A 88 6.64 0.30 37.61
CA ASP A 88 6.15 1.42 38.41
C ASP A 88 5.20 2.26 37.54
N ARG A 89 5.77 2.92 36.51
CA ARG A 89 5.00 3.71 35.54
C ARG A 89 5.71 3.86 34.21
N ILE A 90 4.97 4.29 33.19
CA ILE A 90 5.50 4.72 31.90
C ILE A 90 5.08 6.17 31.64
N GLU A 91 6.05 7.06 31.47
CA GLU A 91 5.82 8.46 31.15
C GLU A 91 6.05 8.70 29.65
N PHE A 92 5.12 9.38 28.99
CA PHE A 92 5.20 9.78 27.59
C PHE A 92 5.38 11.30 27.46
N PHE A 93 6.30 11.71 26.59
CA PHE A 93 6.67 13.10 26.37
C PHE A 93 6.59 13.44 24.89
N TYR A 94 6.24 14.70 24.60
CA TYR A 94 6.52 15.30 23.31
C TYR A 94 8.01 15.54 23.23
N ASN A 95 8.67 14.95 22.24
CA ASN A 95 10.12 15.06 22.11
C ASN A 95 10.46 16.42 21.48
N LYS A 96 10.69 17.43 22.34
CA LYS A 96 11.19 18.73 21.93
C LYS A 96 12.71 18.74 22.09
N ILE A 97 13.40 19.41 21.16
CA ILE A 97 14.86 19.48 21.16
C ILE A 97 15.30 20.29 22.39
N GLY A 98 16.04 19.65 23.31
CA GLY A 98 16.68 20.32 24.45
C GLY A 98 15.90 20.32 25.77
N ASP A 99 14.61 19.98 25.76
CA ASP A 99 13.80 19.83 26.97
C ASP A 99 12.66 18.84 26.70
N LEU A 100 12.50 17.85 27.58
CA LEU A 100 11.39 16.90 27.50
C LEU A 100 10.10 17.50 28.08
N GLY A 101 10.20 18.57 28.87
CA GLY A 101 9.09 19.16 29.60
C GLY A 101 8.43 18.15 30.54
N GLU A 102 7.18 18.45 30.89
CA GLU A 102 6.32 17.54 31.65
C GLU A 102 5.75 16.42 30.76
N PRO A 103 5.54 15.21 31.31
CA PRO A 103 4.89 14.14 30.56
C PRO A 103 3.45 14.54 30.23
N PHE A 104 3.03 14.31 28.99
CA PHE A 104 1.64 14.57 28.60
C PHE A 104 0.70 13.42 28.97
N LEU A 105 1.27 12.22 29.19
CA LEU A 105 0.56 11.01 29.60
C LEU A 105 1.48 10.19 30.51
N THR A 106 0.99 9.82 31.69
CA THR A 106 1.62 8.86 32.59
C THR A 106 0.71 7.64 32.72
N MET A 107 1.25 6.45 32.49
CA MET A 107 0.51 5.20 32.57
C MET A 107 1.05 4.35 33.71
N TYR A 108 0.17 3.99 34.65
CA TYR A 108 0.45 3.10 35.76
C TYR A 108 -0.08 1.69 35.47
N TYR A 109 0.15 0.80 36.43
CA TYR A 109 -0.37 -0.55 36.33
C TYR A 109 -1.91 -0.63 36.40
N ASP A 110 -2.61 0.33 36.97
CA ASP A 110 -4.06 0.25 37.19
C ASP A 110 -4.82 1.44 36.61
N HIS A 111 -4.16 2.58 36.44
CA HIS A 111 -4.76 3.80 35.92
C HIS A 111 -3.81 4.58 35.00
N TYR A 112 -4.27 5.72 34.51
CA TYR A 112 -3.47 6.68 33.75
C TYR A 112 -3.76 8.10 34.20
N GLU A 113 -2.80 9.00 33.99
CA GLU A 113 -2.89 10.43 34.24
C GLU A 113 -2.58 11.18 32.95
N LEU A 114 -3.37 12.20 32.64
CA LEU A 114 -3.15 13.10 31.49
C LEU A 114 -2.71 14.47 32.00
N SER A 115 -1.78 15.09 31.27
CA SER A 115 -1.49 16.52 31.47
C SER A 115 -2.74 17.36 31.14
N PRO A 116 -2.93 18.52 31.81
CA PRO A 116 -4.04 19.42 31.50
C PRO A 116 -4.21 19.76 30.02
N SER A 117 -3.13 19.77 29.23
CA SER A 117 -3.18 20.06 27.80
C SER A 117 -3.85 18.96 26.97
N GLU A 118 -3.99 17.73 27.50
CA GLU A 118 -4.54 16.57 26.78
C GLU A 118 -5.92 16.13 27.31
N ILE A 119 -6.47 16.81 28.32
CA ILE A 119 -7.78 16.46 28.92
C ILE A 119 -8.92 16.58 27.90
N ASP A 120 -8.80 17.47 26.91
CA ASP A 120 -9.81 17.62 25.86
C ASP A 120 -9.57 16.71 24.63
N ASN A 121 -8.49 15.92 24.63
CA ASN A 121 -8.17 15.02 23.52
C ASN A 121 -9.04 13.76 23.55
N ARG A 122 -10.28 13.90 23.04
CA ARG A 122 -11.28 12.82 22.99
C ARG A 122 -10.79 11.56 22.29
N ASN A 123 -9.92 11.68 21.28
CA ASN A 123 -9.37 10.52 20.58
C ASN A 123 -8.45 9.69 21.46
N LEU A 124 -7.56 10.37 22.19
CA LEU A 124 -6.66 9.74 23.14
C LEU A 124 -7.43 9.12 24.31
N ILE A 125 -8.38 9.86 24.89
CA ILE A 125 -9.21 9.37 26.01
C ILE A 125 -9.99 8.11 25.61
N ASN A 126 -10.71 8.13 24.49
CA ASN A 126 -11.44 6.96 23.99
C ASN A 126 -10.52 5.76 23.72
N PHE A 127 -9.25 5.99 23.39
CA PHE A 127 -8.27 4.91 23.27
C PHE A 127 -7.84 4.38 24.64
N LEU A 128 -7.53 5.27 25.59
CA LEU A 128 -7.07 4.90 26.93
C LEU A 128 -8.16 4.18 27.72
N GLU A 129 -9.43 4.59 27.61
CA GLU A 129 -10.57 3.89 28.23
C GLU A 129 -10.72 2.46 27.71
N ARG A 130 -10.60 2.26 26.39
CA ARG A 130 -10.58 0.93 25.79
C ARG A 130 -9.35 0.13 26.21
N PHE A 131 -8.21 0.80 26.36
CA PHE A 131 -6.99 0.20 26.85
C PHE A 131 -7.14 -0.31 28.28
N THR A 132 -7.75 0.47 29.17
CA THR A 132 -8.04 0.05 30.55
C THR A 132 -9.02 -1.12 30.59
N ALA A 133 -10.05 -1.14 29.75
CA ALA A 133 -11.02 -2.24 29.67
C ALA A 133 -10.41 -3.58 29.19
N LEU A 134 -9.40 -3.54 28.30
CA LEU A 134 -8.68 -4.75 27.91
C LEU A 134 -7.93 -5.40 29.08
N ARG A 135 -7.52 -4.62 30.07
CA ARG A 135 -6.76 -5.12 31.23
C ARG A 135 -7.66 -5.88 32.19
N SER A 136 -8.97 -5.67 32.15
CA SER A 136 -9.98 -6.45 32.87
C SER A 136 -10.39 -7.76 32.18
N GLY A 137 -9.82 -8.10 31.01
CA GLY A 137 -10.03 -9.41 30.37
C GLY A 137 -10.98 -9.44 29.17
N GLU A 138 -11.33 -8.29 28.59
CA GLU A 138 -12.11 -8.21 27.34
C GLU A 138 -11.26 -8.53 26.09
N ASP A 139 -11.90 -9.07 25.04
CA ASP A 139 -11.22 -9.56 23.82
C ASP A 139 -10.60 -8.43 22.96
N VAL A 140 -9.40 -8.70 22.44
CA VAL A 140 -8.31 -7.75 22.14
C VAL A 140 -8.29 -7.26 20.68
N GLN A 141 -9.24 -7.67 19.83
CA GLN A 141 -9.08 -7.53 18.39
C GLN A 141 -9.11 -6.07 17.84
N ASN A 142 -9.44 -5.06 18.66
CA ASN A 142 -9.73 -3.69 18.18
C ASN A 142 -9.10 -2.52 18.97
N LEU A 143 -8.03 -2.74 19.75
CA LEU A 143 -7.47 -1.73 20.66
C LEU A 143 -7.03 -0.44 19.94
N VAL A 144 -6.11 -0.57 19.00
CA VAL A 144 -5.75 0.52 18.10
C VAL A 144 -6.82 0.50 17.02
N LYS A 145 -7.58 1.60 16.87
CA LYS A 145 -8.35 1.80 15.63
C LYS A 145 -7.29 1.66 14.55
N LYS A 146 -7.30 0.57 13.79
CA LYS A 146 -6.46 0.47 12.59
C LYS A 146 -6.73 1.79 11.89
N SER A 147 -5.67 2.59 11.70
CA SER A 147 -5.76 3.77 10.86
C SER A 147 -6.64 3.38 9.70
N ARG A 148 -7.58 4.24 9.29
CA ARG A 148 -8.38 4.02 8.07
C ARG A 148 -7.50 3.83 6.80
N LYS A 149 -6.19 3.63 6.94
CA LYS A 149 -5.29 2.87 6.06
C LYS A 149 -5.33 1.34 6.28
N SER A 150 -6.48 0.77 6.57
CA SER A 150 -6.86 -0.47 5.91
C SER A 150 -8.33 -0.42 5.50
N THR A 151 -8.68 0.48 4.56
CA THR A 151 -9.34 -0.07 3.36
C THR A 151 -8.63 -1.37 3.07
N GLU A 152 -9.30 -2.52 3.18
CA GLU A 152 -8.75 -3.82 2.79
C GLU A 152 -7.73 -3.58 1.69
N ASP A 153 -6.46 -3.98 1.89
CA ASP A 153 -5.39 -3.71 0.93
C ASP A 153 -6.00 -3.81 -0.48
N LEU A 154 -6.20 -2.65 -1.12
CA LEU A 154 -7.16 -2.55 -2.22
C LEU A 154 -6.67 -3.39 -3.39
N LEU A 155 -5.37 -3.66 -3.37
CA LEU A 155 -4.60 -4.50 -4.26
C LEU A 155 -4.20 -5.85 -3.59
N SER A 156 -4.94 -6.32 -2.59
CA SER A 156 -4.64 -7.57 -1.89
C SER A 156 -4.87 -8.77 -2.81
N LEU A 157 -3.85 -9.61 -2.87
CA LEU A 157 -3.89 -10.91 -3.54
C LEU A 157 -4.22 -12.06 -2.56
N SER A 158 -4.60 -11.76 -1.30
CA SER A 158 -4.73 -12.78 -0.25
C SER A 158 -6.01 -13.61 -0.35
N LYS A 159 -7.10 -13.03 -0.84
CA LYS A 159 -8.43 -13.65 -0.91
C LYS A 159 -9.06 -13.51 -2.29
N HIS A 160 -9.90 -14.49 -2.65
CA HIS A 160 -10.73 -14.45 -3.85
C HIS A 160 -11.95 -13.54 -3.59
N ARG A 161 -11.82 -12.24 -3.90
CA ARG A 161 -12.82 -11.17 -3.71
C ARG A 161 -13.80 -10.97 -4.86
N PHE A 162 -13.43 -11.35 -6.09
CA PHE A 162 -14.22 -11.10 -7.30
C PHE A 162 -14.76 -12.42 -7.84
N LEU A 163 -16.03 -12.46 -8.25
CA LEU A 163 -16.64 -13.67 -8.80
C LEU A 163 -16.16 -13.98 -10.22
N ASP A 164 -15.84 -12.94 -10.99
CA ASP A 164 -15.42 -13.03 -12.39
C ASP A 164 -14.42 -11.91 -12.77
N GLU A 165 -13.82 -12.03 -13.95
CA GLU A 165 -12.87 -11.03 -14.46
C GLU A 165 -13.51 -9.65 -14.67
N ASN A 166 -14.81 -9.59 -14.97
CA ASN A 166 -15.52 -8.32 -15.18
C ASN A 166 -15.65 -7.53 -13.87
N GLN A 167 -15.88 -8.20 -12.75
CA GLN A 167 -15.89 -7.58 -11.42
C GLN A 167 -14.49 -7.08 -11.02
N LEU A 168 -13.44 -7.86 -11.32
CA LEU A 168 -12.05 -7.40 -11.13
C LEU A 168 -11.76 -6.16 -11.98
N HIS A 169 -12.21 -6.14 -13.24
CA HIS A 169 -12.01 -5.01 -14.15
C HIS A 169 -12.71 -3.74 -13.64
N LYS A 170 -13.99 -3.84 -13.25
CA LYS A 170 -14.75 -2.73 -12.66
C LYS A 170 -14.10 -2.19 -11.39
N HIS A 171 -13.57 -3.07 -10.54
CA HIS A 171 -12.82 -2.66 -9.36
C HIS A 171 -11.55 -1.89 -9.74
N CYS A 172 -10.79 -2.36 -10.73
CA CYS A 172 -9.58 -1.66 -11.19
C CYS A 172 -9.90 -0.26 -11.77
N LEU A 173 -11.01 -0.11 -12.49
CA LEU A 173 -11.48 1.20 -12.96
C LEU A 173 -11.85 2.11 -11.78
N TYR A 174 -12.57 1.61 -10.79
CA TYR A 174 -12.86 2.37 -9.57
C TYR A 174 -11.58 2.83 -8.85
N LEU A 175 -10.56 1.96 -8.74
CA LEU A 175 -9.27 2.33 -8.15
C LEU A 175 -8.53 3.43 -8.94
N LEU A 176 -8.69 3.43 -10.26
CA LEU A 176 -8.09 4.43 -11.16
C LEU A 176 -8.83 5.77 -11.05
N ASP A 177 -10.16 5.75 -11.19
CA ASP A 177 -10.99 6.94 -11.41
C ASP A 177 -11.39 7.62 -10.08
N SER A 178 -11.69 6.84 -9.05
CA SER A 178 -12.17 7.36 -7.77
C SER A 178 -11.05 7.55 -6.76
N LEU A 179 -10.09 6.63 -6.73
CA LEU A 179 -9.02 6.61 -5.73
C LEU A 179 -7.65 7.04 -6.25
N HIS A 180 -7.54 7.37 -7.54
CA HIS A 180 -6.33 7.93 -8.16
C HIS A 180 -5.06 7.09 -7.88
N ILE A 181 -5.20 5.77 -7.78
CA ILE A 181 -4.06 4.87 -7.57
C ILE A 181 -3.22 4.83 -8.85
N PRO A 182 -1.87 4.85 -8.78
CA PRO A 182 -1.03 4.84 -9.97
C PRO A 182 -1.34 3.66 -10.90
N LYS A 183 -1.58 3.97 -12.18
CA LYS A 183 -1.95 3.00 -13.23
C LYS A 183 -1.08 1.74 -13.22
N GLY A 184 0.25 1.89 -13.17
CA GLY A 184 1.17 0.74 -13.17
C GLY A 184 1.00 -0.21 -11.98
N ARG A 185 0.53 0.28 -10.82
CA ARG A 185 0.23 -0.59 -9.66
C ARG A 185 -1.07 -1.35 -9.85
N ILE A 186 -2.08 -0.73 -10.47
CA ILE A 186 -3.35 -1.38 -10.80
C ILE A 186 -3.13 -2.46 -11.87
N GLU A 187 -2.33 -2.17 -12.90
CA GLU A 187 -2.00 -3.14 -13.96
C GLU A 187 -1.25 -4.36 -13.41
N ASP A 188 -0.25 -4.13 -12.54
CA ASP A 188 0.48 -5.23 -11.89
C ASP A 188 -0.42 -6.07 -10.98
N PHE A 189 -1.33 -5.42 -10.24
CA PHE A 189 -2.35 -6.09 -9.44
C PHE A 189 -3.30 -6.93 -10.29
N TYR A 190 -3.89 -6.34 -11.34
CA TYR A 190 -4.83 -7.02 -12.23
C TYR A 190 -4.21 -8.29 -12.82
N ARG A 191 -2.98 -8.18 -13.34
CA ARG A 191 -2.22 -9.31 -13.89
C ARG A 191 -2.00 -10.42 -12.86
N LYS A 192 -1.50 -10.07 -11.67
CA LYS A 192 -1.23 -11.05 -10.60
C LYS A 192 -2.50 -11.69 -10.06
N TYR A 193 -3.57 -10.92 -9.94
CA TYR A 193 -4.85 -11.39 -9.43
C TYR A 193 -5.51 -12.36 -10.42
N ARG A 194 -5.56 -11.99 -11.71
CA ARG A 194 -6.07 -12.84 -12.80
C ARG A 194 -5.33 -14.18 -12.85
N ALA A 195 -4.00 -14.16 -12.85
CA ALA A 195 -3.18 -15.37 -12.87
C ALA A 195 -3.41 -16.29 -11.66
N LYS A 196 -3.77 -15.72 -10.50
CA LYS A 196 -3.97 -16.48 -9.26
C LYS A 196 -5.38 -17.09 -9.16
N TYR A 197 -6.41 -16.33 -9.52
CA TYR A 197 -7.80 -16.67 -9.21
C TYR A 197 -8.68 -16.96 -10.43
N PHE A 198 -8.33 -16.40 -11.59
CA PHE A 198 -9.01 -16.61 -12.86
C PHE A 198 -8.14 -17.38 -13.81
N LYS A 199 -7.37 -18.37 -13.31
CA LYS A 199 -6.64 -19.29 -14.19
C LYS A 199 -7.60 -19.73 -15.29
N GLU A 200 -7.32 -19.27 -16.49
CA GLU A 200 -7.98 -19.82 -17.66
C GLU A 200 -7.76 -21.33 -17.56
N ILE A 201 -8.83 -22.07 -17.80
CA ILE A 201 -8.71 -23.42 -18.32
C ILE A 201 -7.97 -23.21 -19.65
N ASP A 202 -6.66 -23.06 -19.58
CA ASP A 202 -5.75 -23.42 -20.64
C ASP A 202 -5.92 -24.93 -20.73
N ASN A 203 -6.98 -25.33 -21.46
CA ASN A 203 -6.88 -26.50 -22.28
C ASN A 203 -5.52 -26.38 -22.94
N LYS A 204 -4.60 -27.24 -22.49
CA LYS A 204 -3.36 -27.54 -23.18
C LYS A 204 -3.73 -28.10 -24.54
N SER A 205 -4.14 -27.24 -25.46
CA SER A 205 -3.77 -27.38 -26.84
C SER A 205 -2.32 -26.97 -26.87
N THR A 206 -1.44 -27.96 -26.71
CA THR A 206 -0.05 -27.92 -27.14
C THR A 206 -0.02 -27.64 -28.65
N VAL A 207 -0.30 -26.40 -29.02
CA VAL A 207 0.10 -25.85 -30.30
C VAL A 207 1.38 -25.10 -29.94
N LYS A 208 2.51 -25.63 -30.41
CA LYS A 208 3.77 -24.88 -30.38
C LYS A 208 3.47 -23.50 -30.95
N GLU A 209 3.57 -22.44 -30.15
CA GLU A 209 3.61 -21.08 -30.67
C GLU A 209 4.82 -21.03 -31.59
N VAL A 210 4.55 -21.10 -32.88
CA VAL A 210 5.51 -20.72 -33.91
C VAL A 210 5.70 -19.23 -33.70
N GLU A 211 6.83 -18.83 -33.14
CA GLU A 211 7.23 -17.42 -33.09
C GLU A 211 7.21 -16.89 -34.53
N VAL A 212 6.15 -16.17 -34.88
CA VAL A 212 6.05 -15.52 -36.19
C VAL A 212 7.09 -14.41 -36.20
N PRO A 213 8.05 -14.41 -37.15
CA PRO A 213 9.05 -13.36 -37.26
C PRO A 213 8.38 -11.98 -37.30
N LYS A 214 8.95 -11.01 -36.57
CA LYS A 214 8.35 -9.66 -36.40
C LYS A 214 8.00 -9.01 -37.74
N ASP A 215 8.83 -9.21 -38.75
CA ASP A 215 8.63 -8.66 -40.09
C ASP A 215 7.42 -9.29 -40.82
N GLU A 216 7.19 -10.58 -40.61
CA GLU A 216 6.04 -11.28 -41.19
C GLU A 216 4.73 -10.83 -40.53
N LEU A 217 4.75 -10.63 -39.20
CA LEU A 217 3.61 -10.11 -38.47
C LEU A 217 3.28 -8.67 -38.89
N ALA A 218 4.29 -7.81 -39.04
CA ALA A 218 4.12 -6.43 -39.51
C ALA A 218 3.51 -6.39 -40.93
N GLN A 219 3.96 -7.25 -41.84
CA GLN A 219 3.39 -7.35 -43.18
C GLN A 219 1.94 -7.84 -43.17
N LYS A 220 1.61 -8.86 -42.35
CA LYS A 220 0.24 -9.37 -42.21
C LYS A 220 -0.70 -8.28 -41.68
N VAL A 221 -0.30 -7.55 -40.64
CA VAL A 221 -1.08 -6.44 -40.07
C VAL A 221 -1.23 -5.30 -41.08
N SER A 222 -0.21 -4.98 -41.87
CA SER A 222 -0.29 -3.96 -42.92
C SER A 222 -1.31 -4.33 -44.00
N ARG A 223 -1.29 -5.58 -44.50
CA ARG A 223 -2.26 -6.09 -45.49
C ARG A 223 -3.68 -6.08 -44.93
N MET A 224 -3.84 -6.52 -43.67
CA MET A 224 -5.11 -6.49 -42.95
C MET A 224 -5.67 -5.07 -42.84
N LYS A 225 -4.85 -4.09 -42.43
CA LYS A 225 -5.25 -2.67 -42.37
C LYS A 225 -5.75 -2.14 -43.71
N ASN A 226 -5.04 -2.43 -44.79
CA ASN A 226 -5.45 -2.01 -46.14
C ASN A 226 -6.77 -2.65 -46.57
N ARG A 227 -6.99 -3.94 -46.26
CA ARG A 227 -8.25 -4.64 -46.55
C ARG A 227 -9.44 -3.95 -45.87
N TYR A 228 -9.32 -3.56 -44.61
CA TYR A 228 -10.39 -2.87 -43.88
C TYR A 228 -10.64 -1.45 -44.39
N LEU A 229 -9.57 -0.72 -44.74
CA LEU A 229 -9.71 0.61 -45.35
C LEU A 229 -10.42 0.55 -46.71
N GLN A 230 -10.13 -0.46 -47.54
CA GLN A 230 -10.82 -0.63 -48.82
C GLN A 230 -12.28 -1.03 -48.64
N LYS A 231 -12.57 -1.95 -47.71
CA LYS A 231 -13.92 -2.50 -47.51
C LYS A 231 -14.87 -1.53 -46.82
N LEU A 232 -14.40 -0.78 -45.82
CA LEU A 232 -15.26 0.00 -44.91
C LEU A 232 -14.89 1.48 -44.84
N GLY A 233 -13.82 1.89 -45.52
CA GLY A 233 -13.13 3.13 -45.23
C GLY A 233 -13.95 4.40 -45.44
N LYS A 234 -14.81 4.49 -46.46
CA LYS A 234 -15.60 5.71 -46.70
C LYS A 234 -16.84 5.80 -45.81
N ASP A 235 -17.50 4.68 -45.54
CA ASP A 235 -18.82 4.67 -44.91
C ASP A 235 -18.76 4.87 -43.39
N HIS A 236 -17.59 4.65 -42.78
CA HIS A 236 -17.43 4.60 -41.32
C HIS A 236 -16.63 5.78 -40.74
N VAL A 237 -16.27 6.77 -41.57
CA VAL A 237 -15.45 7.91 -41.14
C VAL A 237 -16.17 8.74 -40.08
N GLN A 238 -17.46 8.98 -40.26
CA GLN A 238 -18.27 9.75 -39.31
C GLN A 238 -18.39 9.06 -37.95
N LEU A 239 -18.44 7.72 -37.93
CA LEU A 239 -18.43 6.94 -36.70
C LEU A 239 -17.09 7.06 -35.98
N TYR A 240 -15.98 7.05 -36.72
CA TYR A 240 -14.65 7.26 -36.15
C TYR A 240 -14.46 8.67 -35.57
N ILE A 241 -14.92 9.71 -36.28
CA ILE A 241 -14.94 11.10 -35.79
C ILE A 241 -15.74 11.20 -34.49
N LYS A 242 -16.93 10.59 -34.43
CA LYS A 242 -17.77 10.56 -33.23
C LYS A 242 -17.08 9.87 -32.06
N ASP A 243 -16.39 8.76 -32.31
CA ASP A 243 -15.68 7.99 -31.28
C ASP A 243 -14.50 8.78 -30.70
N ILE A 244 -13.69 9.41 -31.55
CA ILE A 244 -12.58 10.28 -31.09
C ILE A 244 -13.10 11.45 -30.25
N LYS A 245 -14.19 12.10 -30.67
CA LYS A 245 -14.81 13.20 -29.90
C LYS A 245 -15.25 12.73 -28.51
N ALA A 246 -15.88 11.56 -28.43
CA ALA A 246 -16.36 11.00 -27.17
C ALA A 246 -15.21 10.66 -26.21
N GLN A 247 -14.04 10.26 -26.72
CA GLN A 247 -12.87 9.96 -25.90
C GLN A 247 -12.23 11.20 -25.27
N GLY A 248 -12.53 12.42 -25.75
CA GLY A 248 -11.98 13.66 -25.17
C GLY A 248 -10.46 13.77 -25.23
N ASN A 249 -9.79 12.99 -26.08
CA ASN A 249 -8.34 12.89 -26.10
C ASN A 249 -7.71 14.11 -26.80
N MET A 250 -7.07 14.99 -26.03
CA MET A 250 -6.42 16.20 -26.55
C MET A 250 -5.32 15.91 -27.59
N PHE A 251 -4.66 14.75 -27.54
CA PHE A 251 -3.62 14.35 -28.51
C PHE A 251 -4.20 13.99 -29.87
N MET A 252 -5.50 13.68 -29.92
CA MET A 252 -6.21 13.37 -31.17
C MET A 252 -6.83 14.60 -31.82
N LYS A 253 -6.70 15.80 -31.23
CA LYS A 253 -7.32 17.03 -31.76
C LYS A 253 -6.89 17.34 -33.20
N ALA A 254 -5.59 17.29 -33.49
CA ALA A 254 -5.07 17.54 -34.83
C ALA A 254 -5.51 16.47 -35.84
N THR A 255 -5.56 15.20 -35.41
CA THR A 255 -6.07 14.09 -36.22
C THR A 255 -7.56 14.28 -36.51
N LEU A 256 -8.36 14.63 -35.50
CA LEU A 256 -9.79 14.90 -35.62
C LEU A 256 -10.06 16.01 -36.64
N GLU A 257 -9.36 17.15 -36.53
CA GLU A 257 -9.50 18.28 -37.46
C GLU A 257 -9.20 17.86 -38.91
N ARG A 258 -8.20 16.98 -39.13
CA ARG A 258 -7.88 16.44 -40.46
C ARG A 258 -8.98 15.51 -40.98
N PHE A 259 -9.51 14.63 -40.13
CA PHE A 259 -10.62 13.75 -40.50
C PHE A 259 -11.90 14.52 -40.83
N GLU A 260 -12.23 15.56 -40.06
CA GLU A 260 -13.39 16.44 -40.30
C GLU A 260 -13.28 17.22 -41.62
N LYS A 261 -12.06 17.65 -41.99
CA LYS A 261 -11.79 18.33 -43.26
C LYS A 261 -11.66 17.37 -44.45
N GLY A 262 -11.75 16.05 -44.24
CA GLY A 262 -11.54 15.05 -45.27
C GLY A 262 -10.07 14.86 -45.69
N ILE A 263 -9.12 15.37 -44.91
CA ILE A 263 -7.67 15.41 -45.21
C ILE A 263 -6.93 14.34 -44.39
N TYR A 264 -7.35 13.09 -44.48
CA TYR A 264 -6.78 11.96 -43.72
C TYR A 264 -5.97 11.01 -44.60
N SER A 265 -5.22 11.56 -45.55
CA SER A 265 -4.38 10.80 -46.49
C SER A 265 -3.05 10.33 -45.89
N ASP A 266 -2.64 10.89 -44.75
CA ASP A 266 -1.37 10.54 -44.11
C ASP A 266 -1.36 9.07 -43.62
N LYS A 267 -0.19 8.44 -43.71
CA LYS A 267 0.05 7.06 -43.29
C LYS A 267 -0.32 6.84 -41.83
N PHE A 268 -0.07 7.83 -40.98
CA PHE A 268 -0.43 7.77 -39.56
C PHE A 268 -1.94 7.74 -39.35
N ASP A 269 -2.66 8.70 -39.93
CA ASP A 269 -4.11 8.82 -39.84
C ASP A 269 -4.82 7.57 -40.39
N ARG A 270 -4.37 7.08 -41.55
CA ARG A 270 -4.87 5.83 -42.15
C ARG A 270 -4.63 4.63 -41.25
N SER A 271 -3.45 4.54 -40.62
CA SER A 271 -3.12 3.45 -39.71
C SER A 271 -4.00 3.45 -38.46
N LEU A 272 -4.26 4.63 -37.87
CA LEU A 272 -5.14 4.76 -36.71
C LEU A 272 -6.59 4.41 -37.06
N TYR A 273 -7.09 4.91 -38.18
CA TYR A 273 -8.44 4.60 -38.63
C TYR A 273 -8.61 3.13 -39.00
N ALA A 274 -7.63 2.52 -39.67
CA ALA A 274 -7.65 1.08 -39.93
C ALA A 274 -7.66 0.25 -38.64
N THR A 275 -6.91 0.67 -37.62
CA THR A 275 -6.93 0.04 -36.29
C THR A 275 -8.32 0.13 -35.66
N PHE A 276 -8.98 1.28 -35.72
CA PHE A 276 -10.37 1.42 -35.25
C PHE A 276 -11.32 0.47 -36.00
N LEU A 277 -11.22 0.38 -37.32
CA LEU A 277 -12.07 -0.50 -38.13
C LEU A 277 -11.88 -1.97 -37.76
N ILE A 278 -10.66 -2.41 -37.48
CA ILE A 278 -10.35 -3.79 -37.07
C ILE A 278 -10.86 -4.06 -35.64
N GLU A 279 -10.70 -3.12 -34.71
CA GLU A 279 -11.21 -3.30 -33.36
C GLU A 279 -12.74 -3.41 -33.32
N ARG A 280 -13.43 -2.66 -34.20
CA ARG A 280 -14.88 -2.62 -34.26
C ARG A 280 -15.50 -3.73 -35.11
N TYR A 281 -14.92 -4.02 -36.27
CA TYR A 281 -15.48 -4.91 -37.30
C TYR A 281 -14.56 -6.10 -37.68
N GLY A 282 -13.40 -6.21 -37.04
CA GLY A 282 -12.47 -7.34 -37.19
C GLY A 282 -13.08 -8.68 -36.81
N SER A 283 -12.62 -9.76 -37.44
CA SER A 283 -12.78 -11.11 -36.87
C SER A 283 -12.00 -11.23 -35.55
N ASN A 284 -12.26 -12.28 -34.77
CA ASN A 284 -11.48 -12.54 -33.55
C ASN A 284 -9.98 -12.73 -33.86
N ASP A 285 -9.66 -13.42 -34.95
CA ASP A 285 -8.27 -13.64 -35.40
C ASP A 285 -7.59 -12.33 -35.78
N ASP A 286 -8.27 -11.45 -36.52
CA ASP A 286 -7.74 -10.14 -36.90
C ASP A 286 -7.47 -9.26 -35.66
N LYS A 287 -8.35 -9.33 -34.66
CA LYS A 287 -8.18 -8.62 -33.38
C LYS A 287 -7.02 -9.19 -32.56
N GLN A 288 -6.88 -10.52 -32.50
CA GLN A 288 -5.76 -11.18 -31.83
C GLN A 288 -4.43 -10.81 -32.50
N MET A 289 -4.38 -10.84 -33.84
CA MET A 289 -3.20 -10.45 -34.60
C MET A 289 -2.79 -8.99 -34.35
N LEU A 290 -3.78 -8.08 -34.29
CA LEU A 290 -3.54 -6.68 -33.96
C LEU A 290 -3.02 -6.51 -32.52
N ARG A 291 -3.52 -7.28 -31.56
CA ARG A 291 -3.04 -7.26 -30.16
C ARG A 291 -1.61 -7.78 -30.06
N ALA A 292 -1.31 -8.90 -30.72
CA ALA A 292 0.03 -9.48 -30.78
C ALA A 292 1.06 -8.50 -31.36
N PHE A 293 0.67 -7.73 -32.38
CA PHE A 293 1.52 -6.68 -32.94
C PHE A 293 1.74 -5.49 -31.99
N LYS A 294 0.72 -5.10 -31.20
CA LYS A 294 0.85 -4.01 -30.21
C LYS A 294 1.69 -4.39 -28.98
N SER A 295 1.83 -5.68 -28.68
CA SER A 295 2.63 -6.18 -27.54
C SER A 295 4.12 -6.34 -27.84
N GLN A 296 4.54 -6.16 -29.09
CA GLN A 296 5.95 -6.20 -29.51
C GLN A 296 6.63 -4.85 -29.35
#